data_AF-A0AA95KZ19-F1
#
_entry.id   AF-A0AA95KZ19-F1
#
_cell.length_a   1.000
_cell.length_b   1.000
_cell.length_c   1.000
_cell.angle_alpha   90.00
_cell.angle_beta   90.00
_cell.angle_gamma   90.00
#
_symmetry.space_group_name_H-M   'P 1'
#
loop_
_entity.id
_entity.type
_entity.pdbx_description
1 polymer ?
#
loop_
_entity_poly.entity_id
_entity_poly.type
_entity_poly.pdbx_seq_one_letter_code
_entity_poly.pdbx_strand_id
1 'polypeptide(L)'
;MIEKTCPRCGAKLIEEVVERTHGTDDGGIVIDVNPVYICTEQCGYIERYEHMPEIRFQEGDDRLLLVYPDEQGRILELKDMVIWPPNHYLSILGRGDWQEYRGNHDVEVLLENARDNDAYGRKQPNLFEFATSELSQDAFLCWLLAWSEDAYRSINKPLHQAALDFISMIFNVHGEPVPLIKKIQIERQFKGLDVLAVVNDRYAILIEDKTFTKNHSDQLRRYSEAVKIRNPKWIQLPIYYKIADQSHYKSVIDAHYFPFTRERMLQVLRRGHKNGVTHDVFLDYLTRLEWLDEQYKAFKYMPVQEWDSFAWQGFYVELQKEFDGHWGYVSNRKGGFWGFWWMPENFIDRSCYLQLEENRLCVKLTAADEVDLLEKARTVLSSVLAEAEKKGLLMRKPKQLRTGKTMTIAHRPGIIQTIENGIVDLEKTIGELRKWEW
;
A
#
# COMPACT_ATOMS: atom_id res chain seq x y z
N MET A 1 -8.59 8.44 -52.52
CA MET A 1 -8.04 9.68 -51.93
C MET A 1 -8.42 10.83 -52.82
N ILE A 2 -9.19 11.77 -52.32
CA ILE A 2 -9.50 13.03 -53.01
C ILE A 2 -8.20 13.85 -52.99
N GLU A 3 -7.66 14.20 -54.15
CA GLU A 3 -6.48 15.08 -54.21
C GLU A 3 -6.86 16.47 -53.72
N LYS A 4 -6.38 16.84 -52.53
CA LYS A 4 -6.63 18.14 -51.92
C LYS A 4 -5.73 19.18 -52.59
N THR A 5 -6.33 20.26 -53.08
CA THR A 5 -5.61 21.36 -53.74
C THR A 5 -5.55 22.57 -52.83
N CYS A 6 -4.41 23.26 -52.84
CA CYS A 6 -4.16 24.45 -52.05
C CYS A 6 -5.13 25.56 -52.48
N PRO A 7 -5.96 26.09 -51.57
CA PRO A 7 -6.93 27.12 -51.93
C PRO A 7 -6.28 28.47 -52.30
N ARG A 8 -4.98 28.65 -52.02
CA ARG A 8 -4.23 29.86 -52.38
C ARG A 8 -3.64 29.83 -53.77
N CYS A 9 -3.11 28.69 -54.22
CA CYS A 9 -2.38 28.61 -55.49
C CYS A 9 -2.78 27.45 -56.39
N GLY A 10 -3.75 26.63 -55.99
CA GLY A 10 -4.24 25.48 -56.75
C GLY A 10 -3.29 24.27 -56.79
N ALA A 11 -2.09 24.38 -56.20
CA ALA A 11 -1.10 23.31 -56.16
C ALA A 11 -1.56 22.12 -55.29
N LYS A 12 -0.90 20.98 -55.43
CA LYS A 12 -1.18 19.80 -54.59
C LYS A 12 -0.78 20.07 -53.14
N LEU A 13 -1.61 19.62 -52.20
CA LEU A 13 -1.25 19.55 -50.79
C LEU A 13 -0.57 18.20 -50.52
N ILE A 14 0.54 18.21 -49.78
CA ILE A 14 1.20 17.02 -49.26
C ILE A 14 1.03 16.95 -47.75
N GLU A 15 0.96 15.74 -47.23
CA GLU A 15 0.89 15.46 -45.80
C GLU A 15 2.30 15.50 -45.20
N GLU A 16 2.49 16.31 -44.16
CA GLU A 16 3.72 16.32 -43.35
C GLU A 16 3.37 16.40 -41.86
N VAL A 17 4.29 15.97 -41.01
CA VAL A 17 4.20 16.18 -39.55
C VAL A 17 5.00 17.43 -39.23
N VAL A 18 4.34 18.46 -38.69
CA VAL A 18 5.04 19.66 -38.22
C VAL A 18 5.19 19.59 -36.72
N GLU A 19 6.44 19.50 -36.28
CA GLU A 19 6.84 19.71 -34.89
C GLU A 19 6.95 21.22 -34.65
N ARG A 20 5.99 21.80 -33.92
CA ARG A 20 6.12 23.17 -33.45
C ARG A 20 6.71 23.17 -32.07
N THR A 21 7.92 23.70 -31.97
CA THR A 21 8.56 23.96 -30.69
C THR A 21 8.17 25.36 -30.24
N HIS A 22 7.32 25.42 -29.22
CA HIS A 22 6.99 26.65 -28.53
C HIS A 22 7.89 26.75 -27.30
N GLY A 23 8.75 27.78 -27.27
CA GLY A 23 9.41 28.17 -26.03
C GLY A 23 8.35 28.70 -25.07
N THR A 24 8.19 28.09 -23.91
CA THR A 24 7.38 28.65 -22.83
C THR A 24 8.18 29.74 -22.11
N ASP A 25 7.47 30.69 -21.47
CA ASP A 25 8.10 31.84 -20.81
C ASP A 25 9.08 31.46 -19.68
N ASP A 26 9.05 30.20 -19.22
CA ASP A 26 9.96 29.60 -18.24
C ASP A 26 11.15 28.85 -18.86
N GLY A 27 11.32 28.91 -20.18
CA GLY A 27 12.41 28.24 -20.90
C GLY A 27 12.15 26.75 -21.19
N GLY A 28 10.95 26.25 -20.91
CA GLY A 28 10.49 24.96 -21.43
C GLY A 28 10.29 24.98 -22.94
N ILE A 29 10.26 23.80 -23.55
CA ILE A 29 9.91 23.62 -24.96
C ILE A 29 8.70 22.70 -25.00
N VAL A 30 7.56 23.26 -25.40
CA VAL A 30 6.38 22.45 -25.76
C VAL A 30 6.56 22.05 -27.21
N ILE A 31 6.53 20.75 -27.48
CA ILE A 31 6.62 20.20 -28.84
C ILE A 31 5.22 19.75 -29.23
N ASP A 32 4.54 20.57 -30.02
CA ASP A 32 3.26 20.21 -30.62
C ASP A 32 3.55 19.42 -31.90
N VAL A 33 3.26 18.12 -31.87
CA VAL A 33 3.39 17.23 -33.03
C VAL A 33 2.02 17.10 -33.67
N ASN A 34 1.76 17.90 -34.70
CA ASN A 34 0.49 17.86 -35.42
C ASN A 34 0.72 17.46 -36.88
N PRO A 35 -0.01 16.46 -37.40
CA PRO A 35 -0.07 16.26 -38.84
C PRO A 35 -0.67 17.52 -39.49
N VAL A 36 -0.20 17.89 -40.66
CA VAL A 36 -0.67 19.05 -41.42
C VAL A 36 -0.64 18.76 -42.92
N TYR A 37 -1.47 19.48 -43.68
CA TYR A 37 -1.30 19.60 -45.12
C TYR A 37 -0.48 20.85 -45.45
N ILE A 38 0.63 20.65 -46.16
CA ILE A 38 1.50 21.72 -46.64
C ILE A 38 1.39 21.81 -48.16
N CYS A 39 1.34 23.03 -48.68
CA CYS A 39 1.39 23.28 -50.11
C CYS A 39 2.76 22.94 -50.70
N THR A 40 2.81 22.11 -51.75
CA THR A 40 4.07 21.73 -52.43
C THR A 40 4.81 22.92 -53.03
N GLU A 41 4.08 23.92 -53.50
CA GLU A 41 4.65 25.16 -54.08
C GLU A 41 5.01 26.22 -53.02
N GLN A 42 5.10 25.83 -51.74
CA GLN A 42 5.59 26.66 -50.63
C GLN A 42 4.94 28.06 -50.51
N CYS A 43 3.68 28.23 -50.91
CA CYS A 43 2.96 29.51 -50.79
C CYS A 43 2.60 29.93 -49.34
N GLY A 44 3.17 29.24 -48.34
CA GLY A 44 2.91 29.45 -46.92
C GLY A 44 1.52 29.00 -46.44
N TYR A 45 0.77 28.24 -47.25
CA TYR A 45 -0.47 27.61 -46.80
C TYR A 45 -0.16 26.34 -46.01
N ILE A 46 -0.62 26.32 -44.76
CA ILE A 46 -0.57 25.17 -43.85
C ILE A 46 -1.99 24.99 -43.32
N GLU A 47 -2.54 23.79 -43.44
CA GLU A 47 -3.84 23.41 -42.88
C GLU A 47 -3.59 22.33 -41.82
N ARG A 48 -4.11 22.52 -40.59
CA ARG A 48 -4.01 21.48 -39.56
C ARG A 48 -4.73 20.21 -40.02
N TYR A 49 -4.11 19.05 -39.82
CA TYR A 49 -4.76 17.75 -39.97
C TYR A 49 -5.63 17.51 -38.72
N GLU A 50 -6.60 18.39 -38.51
CA GLU A 50 -7.59 18.27 -37.45
C GLU A 50 -8.92 18.03 -38.13
N HIS A 51 -9.13 16.77 -38.47
CA HIS A 51 -10.47 16.30 -38.76
C HIS A 51 -11.14 15.98 -37.42
N MET A 52 -11.42 17.05 -36.65
CA MET A 52 -12.26 16.98 -35.45
C MET A 52 -13.56 16.29 -35.84
N PRO A 53 -13.95 15.23 -35.12
CA PRO A 53 -15.15 14.51 -35.48
C PRO A 53 -16.38 15.36 -35.18
N GLU A 54 -17.43 15.18 -35.96
CA GLU A 54 -18.72 15.77 -35.65
C GLU A 54 -19.53 14.81 -34.78
N ILE A 55 -20.19 15.30 -33.73
CA ILE A 55 -21.25 14.50 -33.09
C ILE A 55 -22.43 14.49 -34.04
N ARG A 56 -22.67 13.36 -34.69
CA ARG A 56 -23.79 13.22 -35.65
C ARG A 56 -24.97 12.48 -35.06
N PHE A 57 -24.71 11.54 -34.15
CA PHE A 57 -25.75 10.70 -33.59
C PHE A 57 -25.58 10.52 -32.09
N GLN A 58 -26.69 10.19 -31.44
CA GLN A 58 -26.78 9.93 -30.01
C GLN A 58 -27.65 8.70 -29.76
N GLU A 59 -27.25 7.87 -28.80
CA GLU A 59 -28.01 6.72 -28.31
C GLU A 59 -28.24 6.96 -26.81
N GLY A 60 -29.51 7.13 -26.40
CA GLY A 60 -29.82 7.49 -25.01
C GLY A 60 -29.24 8.84 -24.58
N ASP A 61 -29.08 9.04 -23.27
CA ASP A 61 -28.53 10.29 -22.70
C ASP A 61 -27.01 10.21 -22.44
N ASP A 62 -26.39 9.06 -22.74
CA ASP A 62 -25.03 8.74 -22.29
C ASP A 62 -24.07 8.33 -23.41
N ARG A 63 -24.50 8.25 -24.67
CA ARG A 63 -23.63 7.87 -25.79
C ARG A 63 -23.73 8.80 -26.99
N LEU A 64 -22.57 9.27 -27.44
CA LEU A 64 -22.42 10.09 -28.65
C LEU A 64 -21.62 9.34 -29.71
N LEU A 65 -22.05 9.40 -30.97
CA LEU A 65 -21.29 8.91 -32.11
C LEU A 65 -20.55 10.08 -32.77
N LEU A 66 -19.24 10.07 -32.58
CA LEU A 66 -18.28 10.97 -33.19
C LEU A 66 -17.95 10.44 -34.58
N VAL A 67 -18.31 11.17 -35.63
CA VAL A 67 -18.05 10.80 -37.03
C VAL A 67 -16.92 11.64 -37.57
N TYR A 68 -15.84 10.96 -37.93
CA TYR A 68 -14.65 11.55 -38.51
C TYR A 68 -14.85 11.75 -40.02
N PRO A 69 -14.21 12.79 -40.60
CA PRO A 69 -14.20 13.06 -42.04
C PRO A 69 -13.76 11.90 -42.96
N ASP A 70 -13.04 10.91 -42.44
CA ASP A 70 -12.65 9.69 -43.18
C ASP A 70 -13.69 8.55 -43.07
N GLU A 71 -14.92 8.87 -42.65
CA GLU A 71 -16.02 7.94 -42.44
C GLU A 71 -15.78 6.93 -41.30
N GLN A 72 -14.75 7.14 -40.48
CA GLN A 72 -14.65 6.44 -39.21
C GLN A 72 -15.63 7.04 -38.19
N GLY A 73 -16.12 6.20 -37.31
CA GLY A 73 -16.97 6.55 -36.19
C GLY A 73 -16.37 6.01 -34.91
N ARG A 74 -16.44 6.79 -33.83
CA ARG A 74 -16.10 6.36 -32.48
C ARG A 74 -17.28 6.65 -31.56
N ILE A 75 -17.57 5.71 -30.67
CA ILE A 75 -18.58 5.90 -29.62
C ILE A 75 -17.90 6.55 -28.43
N LEU A 76 -18.44 7.68 -27.96
CA LEU A 76 -18.07 8.31 -26.70
C LEU A 76 -19.16 8.03 -25.66
N GLU A 77 -18.81 7.33 -24.60
CA GLU A 77 -19.68 7.16 -23.43
C GLU A 77 -19.45 8.32 -22.45
N LEU A 78 -20.47 9.15 -22.25
CA LEU A 78 -20.42 10.39 -21.46
C LEU A 78 -20.28 10.12 -19.96
N LYS A 79 -20.83 9.01 -19.47
CA LYS A 79 -20.84 8.69 -18.04
C LYS A 79 -19.44 8.54 -17.46
N ASP A 80 -18.59 7.80 -18.17
CA ASP A 80 -17.23 7.47 -17.75
C ASP A 80 -16.17 8.20 -18.59
N MET A 81 -16.61 9.03 -19.54
CA MET A 81 -15.79 9.74 -20.53
C MET A 81 -14.85 8.78 -21.26
N VAL A 82 -15.40 7.72 -21.86
CA VAL A 82 -14.62 6.68 -22.54
C VAL A 82 -14.90 6.71 -24.04
N ILE A 83 -13.85 6.76 -24.85
CA ILE A 83 -13.95 6.72 -26.30
C ILE A 83 -13.51 5.37 -26.87
N TRP A 84 -14.46 4.68 -27.52
CA TRP A 84 -14.27 3.35 -28.08
C TRP A 84 -13.42 3.39 -29.36
N PRO A 85 -12.73 2.29 -29.71
CA PRO A 85 -11.91 2.23 -30.92
C PRO A 85 -12.70 2.55 -32.19
N PRO A 86 -12.05 3.09 -33.22
CA PRO A 86 -12.73 3.45 -34.45
C PRO A 86 -13.27 2.23 -35.20
N ASN A 87 -14.42 2.43 -35.82
CA ASN A 87 -15.01 1.53 -36.81
C ASN A 87 -15.71 2.38 -37.88
N HIS A 88 -16.06 1.83 -39.03
CA HIS A 88 -16.83 2.60 -40.01
C HIS A 88 -18.18 3.06 -39.41
N TYR A 89 -18.53 4.35 -39.52
CA TYR A 89 -19.67 4.90 -38.77
C TYR A 89 -21.01 4.22 -39.11
N LEU A 90 -21.23 3.85 -40.39
CA LEU A 90 -22.42 3.10 -40.81
C LEU A 90 -22.53 1.72 -40.13
N SER A 91 -21.41 1.07 -39.84
CA SER A 91 -21.40 -0.22 -39.13
C SER A 91 -21.82 -0.06 -37.67
N ILE A 92 -21.53 1.09 -37.06
CA ILE A 92 -21.97 1.44 -35.71
C ILE A 92 -23.46 1.74 -35.70
N LEU A 93 -23.94 2.52 -36.67
CA LEU A 93 -25.36 2.82 -36.84
C LEU A 93 -26.22 1.56 -37.01
N GLY A 94 -25.71 0.55 -37.71
CA GLY A 94 -26.41 -0.73 -37.90
C GLY A 94 -26.51 -1.62 -36.66
N ARG A 95 -25.94 -1.21 -35.52
CA ARG A 95 -25.82 -2.03 -34.29
C ARG A 95 -26.41 -1.39 -33.03
N GLY A 96 -27.21 -0.34 -33.15
CA GLY A 96 -27.81 0.35 -32.01
C GLY A 96 -28.98 1.25 -32.39
N ASP A 97 -29.64 1.83 -31.39
CA ASP A 97 -30.80 2.70 -31.56
C ASP A 97 -30.35 4.17 -31.61
N TRP A 98 -29.60 4.51 -32.66
CA TRP A 98 -29.03 5.84 -32.87
C TRP A 98 -30.06 6.83 -33.41
N GLN A 99 -30.09 8.02 -32.84
CA GLN A 99 -30.89 9.16 -33.29
C GLN A 99 -29.99 10.30 -33.74
N GLU A 100 -30.48 11.17 -34.63
CA GLU A 100 -29.77 12.40 -34.99
C GLU A 100 -29.52 13.24 -33.73
N TYR A 101 -28.26 13.61 -33.53
CA TYR A 101 -27.87 14.41 -32.39
C TYR A 101 -28.41 15.85 -32.52
N ARG A 102 -29.02 16.35 -31.43
CA ARG A 102 -29.60 17.72 -31.36
C ARG A 102 -29.08 18.55 -30.20
N GLY A 103 -28.05 18.06 -29.51
CA GLY A 103 -27.45 18.76 -28.37
C GLY A 103 -26.45 19.84 -28.80
N ASN A 104 -25.77 20.41 -27.81
CA ASN A 104 -24.81 21.50 -27.96
C ASN A 104 -23.45 21.25 -27.27
N HIS A 105 -23.12 19.99 -26.99
CA HIS A 105 -21.80 19.61 -26.48
C HIS A 105 -20.68 20.13 -27.37
N ASP A 106 -19.60 20.54 -26.72
CA ASP A 106 -18.33 20.90 -27.34
C ASP A 106 -17.47 19.64 -27.52
N VAL A 107 -17.23 19.25 -28.78
CA VAL A 107 -16.45 18.05 -29.11
C VAL A 107 -15.02 18.13 -28.58
N GLU A 108 -14.41 19.31 -28.60
CA GLU A 108 -13.02 19.51 -28.18
C GLU A 108 -12.89 19.23 -26.69
N VAL A 109 -13.75 19.87 -25.89
CA VAL A 109 -13.81 19.64 -24.44
C VAL A 109 -14.13 18.17 -24.12
N LEU A 110 -15.03 17.54 -24.88
CA LEU A 110 -15.35 16.13 -24.67
C LEU A 110 -14.15 15.22 -24.95
N LEU A 111 -13.41 15.45 -26.03
CA LEU A 111 -12.24 14.65 -26.41
C LEU A 111 -11.05 14.86 -25.47
N GLU A 112 -10.80 16.09 -25.03
CA GLU A 112 -9.74 16.39 -24.04
C GLU A 112 -9.95 15.63 -22.72
N ASN A 113 -11.21 15.43 -22.34
CA ASN A 113 -11.58 14.73 -21.11
C ASN A 113 -11.84 13.23 -21.33
N ALA A 114 -11.92 12.77 -22.58
CA ALA A 114 -12.17 11.38 -22.91
C ALA A 114 -10.91 10.52 -22.75
N ARG A 115 -11.09 9.30 -22.26
CA ARG A 115 -10.07 8.27 -22.13
C ARG A 115 -10.27 7.24 -23.22
N ASP A 116 -9.20 6.82 -23.89
CA ASP A 116 -9.27 5.70 -24.81
C ASP A 116 -9.72 4.42 -24.08
N ASN A 117 -10.48 3.57 -24.77
CA ASN A 117 -10.87 2.26 -24.25
C ASN A 117 -9.66 1.42 -23.79
N ASP A 118 -8.52 1.51 -24.46
CA ASP A 118 -7.31 0.82 -23.99
C ASP A 118 -6.84 1.28 -22.60
N ALA A 119 -7.20 2.51 -22.20
CA ALA A 119 -7.02 3.02 -20.83
C ALA A 119 -8.19 2.67 -19.90
N TYR A 120 -9.35 2.29 -20.43
CA TYR A 120 -10.49 1.81 -19.66
C TYR A 120 -10.15 0.46 -19.01
N GLY A 121 -10.04 0.46 -17.68
CA GLY A 121 -9.62 -0.70 -16.90
C GLY A 121 -8.12 -0.79 -16.62
N ARG A 122 -7.27 0.09 -17.20
CA ARG A 122 -5.89 0.23 -16.73
C ARG A 122 -5.90 0.98 -15.40
N LYS A 123 -5.31 0.36 -14.38
CA LYS A 123 -5.10 1.00 -13.09
C LYS A 123 -4.12 2.17 -13.27
N GLN A 124 -4.46 3.32 -12.71
CA GLN A 124 -3.54 4.45 -12.64
C GLN A 124 -2.23 4.01 -11.97
N PRO A 125 -1.07 4.30 -12.57
CA PRO A 125 0.21 4.03 -11.92
C PRO A 125 0.31 4.75 -10.58
N ASN A 126 0.80 4.06 -9.56
CA ASN A 126 0.90 4.58 -8.21
C ASN A 126 2.36 4.86 -7.84
N LEU A 127 2.66 6.06 -7.34
CA LEU A 127 4.02 6.47 -7.00
C LEU A 127 4.71 5.52 -6.00
N PHE A 128 3.97 5.04 -4.99
CA PHE A 128 4.51 4.19 -3.92
C PHE A 128 4.54 2.70 -4.26
N GLU A 129 4.14 2.30 -5.48
CA GLU A 129 4.50 1.00 -6.03
C GLU A 129 6.00 0.94 -6.37
N PHE A 130 6.60 2.08 -6.72
CA PHE A 130 8.03 2.21 -7.03
C PHE A 130 8.84 2.79 -5.88
N ALA A 131 8.26 3.73 -5.13
CA ALA A 131 8.87 4.33 -3.95
C ALA A 131 8.53 3.50 -2.71
N THR A 132 9.21 2.35 -2.52
CA THR A 132 8.91 1.39 -1.45
C THR A 132 9.86 1.48 -0.24
N SER A 133 10.81 2.41 -0.24
CA SER A 133 11.83 2.54 0.81
C SER A 133 11.36 3.39 1.99
N GLU A 134 12.00 3.24 3.15
CA GLU A 134 11.79 4.10 4.33
C GLU A 134 11.95 5.60 3.97
N LEU A 135 12.91 5.94 3.09
CA LEU A 135 13.09 7.32 2.61
C LEU A 135 11.87 7.95 1.91
N SER A 136 11.07 7.14 1.21
CA SER A 136 9.85 7.62 0.55
C SER A 136 8.71 7.84 1.54
N GLN A 137 8.67 7.01 2.60
CA GLN A 137 7.75 7.16 3.70
C GLN A 137 8.08 8.42 4.52
N ASP A 138 9.36 8.67 4.81
CA ASP A 138 9.83 9.93 5.41
C ASP A 138 9.39 11.15 4.62
N ALA A 139 9.59 11.12 3.30
CA ALA A 139 9.22 12.22 2.42
C ALA A 139 7.71 12.48 2.48
N PHE A 140 6.88 11.42 2.47
CA PHE A 140 5.44 11.54 2.62
C PHE A 140 5.05 12.15 3.97
N LEU A 141 5.66 11.70 5.07
CA LEU A 141 5.39 12.24 6.41
C LEU A 141 5.77 13.72 6.51
N CYS A 142 6.95 14.11 6.02
CA CYS A 142 7.36 15.51 5.96
C CYS A 142 6.40 16.34 5.11
N TRP A 143 6.00 15.83 3.95
CA TRP A 143 5.05 16.49 3.05
C TRP A 143 3.70 16.69 3.74
N LEU A 144 3.14 15.66 4.38
CA LEU A 144 1.87 15.75 5.10
C LEU A 144 1.96 16.74 6.28
N LEU A 145 3.04 16.70 7.06
CA LEU A 145 3.26 17.62 8.18
C LEU A 145 3.35 19.08 7.71
N ALA A 146 3.95 19.36 6.55
CA ALA A 146 4.06 20.72 6.02
C ALA A 146 2.69 21.36 5.78
N TRP A 147 1.69 20.58 5.35
CA TRP A 147 0.31 21.06 5.15
C TRP A 147 -0.39 21.51 6.43
N SER A 148 0.17 21.23 7.62
CA SER A 148 -0.45 21.59 8.90
C SER A 148 -0.34 23.07 9.28
N GLU A 149 0.52 23.86 8.62
CA GLU A 149 0.60 25.29 8.90
C GLU A 149 -0.69 26.02 8.48
N ASP A 150 -1.18 26.93 9.32
CA ASP A 150 -2.45 27.66 9.11
C ASP A 150 -2.51 28.39 7.76
N ALA A 151 -1.37 28.82 7.22
CA ALA A 151 -1.28 29.46 5.90
C ALA A 151 -1.77 28.55 4.75
N TYR A 152 -1.64 27.22 4.88
CA TYR A 152 -2.08 26.29 3.84
C TYR A 152 -3.58 25.99 3.88
N ARG A 153 -4.29 26.44 4.92
CA ARG A 153 -5.74 26.25 5.06
C ARG A 153 -6.54 26.84 3.89
N SER A 154 -6.12 27.99 3.36
CA SER A 154 -6.76 28.64 2.21
C SER A 154 -6.33 28.06 0.87
N ILE A 155 -5.20 27.34 0.81
CA ILE A 155 -4.67 26.73 -0.41
C ILE A 155 -5.33 25.38 -0.66
N ASN A 156 -5.35 24.51 0.35
CA ASN A 156 -5.99 23.19 0.26
C ASN A 156 -6.58 22.80 1.62
N LYS A 157 -7.81 23.23 1.87
CA LYS A 157 -8.51 22.98 3.14
C LYS A 157 -8.64 21.49 3.49
N PRO A 158 -9.03 20.59 2.56
CA PRO A 158 -9.08 19.14 2.88
C PRO A 158 -7.72 18.57 3.31
N LEU A 159 -6.65 18.92 2.59
CA LEU A 159 -5.32 18.38 2.88
C LEU A 159 -4.73 18.96 4.17
N HIS A 160 -4.94 20.26 4.41
CA HIS A 160 -4.63 20.88 5.70
C HIS A 160 -5.36 20.18 6.85
N GLN A 161 -6.65 19.87 6.69
CA GLN A 161 -7.41 19.14 7.72
C GLN A 161 -6.88 17.72 7.93
N ALA A 162 -6.48 17.01 6.88
CA ALA A 162 -5.88 15.68 7.01
C ALA A 162 -4.53 15.73 7.76
N ALA A 163 -3.71 16.76 7.51
CA ALA A 163 -2.48 16.99 8.26
C ALA A 163 -2.74 17.29 9.75
N LEU A 164 -3.77 18.10 10.05
CA LEU A 164 -4.19 18.36 11.42
C LEU A 164 -4.73 17.09 12.09
N ASP A 165 -5.46 16.23 11.38
CA ASP A 165 -5.95 14.96 11.92
C ASP A 165 -4.79 14.01 12.28
N PHE A 166 -3.74 13.97 11.46
CA PHE A 166 -2.51 13.24 11.75
C PHE A 166 -1.83 13.75 13.04
N ILE A 167 -1.57 15.05 13.11
CA ILE A 167 -0.94 15.68 14.28
C ILE A 167 -1.82 15.51 15.53
N SER A 168 -3.14 15.69 15.39
CA SER A 168 -4.08 15.54 16.51
C SER A 168 -4.03 14.14 17.10
N MET A 169 -3.90 13.11 16.26
CA MET A 169 -3.75 11.74 16.75
C MET A 169 -2.49 11.56 17.59
N ILE A 170 -1.36 12.15 17.16
CA ILE A 170 -0.09 12.13 17.90
C ILE A 170 -0.25 12.83 19.26
N PHE A 171 -0.78 14.06 19.28
CA PHE A 171 -1.01 14.80 20.52
C PHE A 171 -1.91 14.03 21.50
N ASN A 172 -3.01 13.46 21.00
CA ASN A 172 -3.97 12.71 21.81
C ASN A 172 -3.35 11.47 22.47
N VAL A 173 -2.50 10.71 21.78
CA VAL A 173 -1.86 9.51 22.37
C VAL A 173 -0.84 9.85 23.45
N HIS A 174 -0.34 11.09 23.46
CA HIS A 174 0.54 11.62 24.51
C HIS A 174 -0.21 12.43 25.58
N GLY A 175 -1.54 12.55 25.49
CA GLY A 175 -2.35 13.31 26.45
C GLY A 175 -2.15 14.83 26.38
N GLU A 176 -1.64 15.35 25.28
CA GLU A 176 -1.39 16.77 25.08
C GLU A 176 -2.51 17.42 24.26
N PRO A 177 -2.98 18.63 24.62
CA PRO A 177 -3.97 19.35 23.82
C PRO A 177 -3.34 19.84 22.51
N VAL A 178 -4.06 19.70 21.40
CA VAL A 178 -3.61 20.16 20.09
C VAL A 178 -3.63 21.69 20.04
N PRO A 179 -2.48 22.37 19.83
CA PRO A 179 -2.45 23.82 19.71
C PRO A 179 -2.90 24.26 18.32
N LEU A 180 -3.27 25.54 18.17
CA LEU A 180 -3.32 26.16 16.84
C LEU A 180 -1.90 26.18 16.25
N ILE A 181 -1.69 25.50 15.13
CA ILE A 181 -0.37 25.36 14.49
C ILE A 181 -0.10 26.61 13.64
N LYS A 182 0.62 27.58 14.23
CA LYS A 182 1.02 28.82 13.54
C LYS A 182 2.30 28.63 12.73
N LYS A 183 3.14 27.70 13.16
CA LYS A 183 4.46 27.44 12.58
C LYS A 183 4.84 25.99 12.87
N ILE A 184 5.41 25.33 11.86
CA ILE A 184 6.07 24.03 12.02
C ILE A 184 7.46 24.08 11.38
N GLN A 185 8.46 23.52 12.04
CA GLN A 185 9.80 23.34 11.46
C GLN A 185 10.06 21.85 11.30
N ILE A 186 10.32 21.39 10.08
CA ILE A 186 10.51 19.98 9.77
C ILE A 186 11.97 19.76 9.38
N GLU A 187 12.63 18.84 10.08
CA GLU A 187 14.02 18.46 9.84
C GLU A 187 14.09 16.94 9.64
N ARG A 188 14.71 16.53 8.54
CA ARG A 188 14.91 15.13 8.19
C ARG A 188 16.25 14.64 8.74
N GLN A 189 16.32 13.38 9.15
CA GLN A 189 17.57 12.70 9.52
C GLN A 189 18.34 13.42 10.65
N PHE A 190 17.61 14.04 11.60
CA PHE A 190 18.20 14.77 12.72
C PHE A 190 18.96 13.81 13.65
N LYS A 191 20.30 13.84 13.58
CA LYS A 191 21.16 12.94 14.38
C LYS A 191 20.79 11.46 14.21
N GLY A 192 20.26 11.10 13.04
CA GLY A 192 19.79 9.75 12.70
C GLY A 192 18.31 9.48 12.98
N LEU A 193 17.57 10.38 13.64
CA LEU A 193 16.11 10.32 13.72
C LEU A 193 15.50 10.69 12.37
N ASP A 194 14.58 9.86 11.86
CA ASP A 194 14.06 10.00 10.50
C ASP A 194 13.36 11.35 10.26
N VAL A 195 12.42 11.74 11.15
CA VAL A 195 11.76 13.05 11.10
C VAL A 195 11.68 13.70 12.49
N LEU A 196 12.12 14.94 12.59
CA LEU A 196 11.87 15.84 13.72
C LEU A 196 10.99 17.00 13.25
N ALA A 197 9.81 17.16 13.85
CA ALA A 197 8.94 18.31 13.59
C ALA A 197 8.70 19.13 14.86
N VAL A 198 9.02 20.42 14.81
CA VAL A 198 8.87 21.35 15.94
C VAL A 198 7.66 22.24 15.69
N VAL A 199 6.61 22.06 16.48
CA VAL A 199 5.35 22.83 16.40
C VAL A 199 5.40 24.00 17.38
N ASN A 200 5.18 25.20 16.87
CA ASN A 200 5.13 26.46 17.63
C ASN A 200 6.32 26.66 18.60
N ASP A 201 7.52 26.20 18.20
CA ASP A 201 8.75 26.27 19.00
C ASP A 201 8.63 25.64 20.41
N ARG A 202 7.62 24.79 20.64
CA ARG A 202 7.26 24.21 21.95
C ARG A 202 7.15 22.69 21.96
N TYR A 203 6.53 22.10 20.96
CA TYR A 203 6.31 20.65 20.88
C TYR A 203 7.26 20.06 19.85
N ALA A 204 7.95 18.98 20.20
CA ALA A 204 8.81 18.24 19.29
C ALA A 204 8.17 16.88 19.00
N ILE A 205 7.66 16.70 17.79
CA ILE A 205 7.21 15.40 17.28
C ILE A 205 8.45 14.68 16.75
N LEU A 206 8.78 13.55 17.36
CA LEU A 206 9.87 12.68 16.91
C LEU A 206 9.23 11.50 16.20
N ILE A 207 9.57 11.27 14.94
CA ILE A 207 9.08 10.13 14.18
C ILE A 207 10.29 9.30 13.77
N GLU A 208 10.36 8.10 14.33
CA GLU A 208 11.16 7.02 13.75
C GLU A 208 10.24 6.22 12.84
N ASP A 209 10.55 6.13 11.56
CA ASP A 209 9.76 5.41 10.58
C ASP A 209 10.41 4.04 10.29
N LYS A 210 9.60 3.01 10.09
CA LYS A 210 10.10 1.71 9.62
C LYS A 210 9.11 1.10 8.63
N THR A 211 9.65 0.38 7.64
CA THR A 211 8.82 -0.41 6.72
C THR A 211 8.68 -1.83 7.26
N PHE A 212 9.62 -2.71 6.93
CA PHE A 212 9.60 -4.13 7.28
C PHE A 212 10.62 -4.50 8.38
N THR A 213 11.54 -3.58 8.71
CA THR A 213 12.62 -3.81 9.67
C THR A 213 12.19 -3.53 11.12
N LYS A 214 12.97 -4.00 12.09
CA LYS A 214 12.77 -3.70 13.52
C LYS A 214 13.83 -2.69 13.98
N ASN A 215 13.49 -1.87 14.96
CA ASN A 215 14.47 -1.00 15.62
C ASN A 215 15.36 -1.77 16.61
N HIS A 216 16.54 -1.23 16.87
CA HIS A 216 17.39 -1.67 17.97
C HIS A 216 17.12 -0.79 19.21
N SER A 217 17.07 -1.40 20.40
CA SER A 217 16.52 -0.77 21.63
C SER A 217 17.18 0.55 22.03
N ASP A 218 18.48 0.68 21.79
CA ASP A 218 19.24 1.85 22.26
C ASP A 218 19.10 3.06 21.32
N GLN A 219 18.63 2.83 20.09
CA GLN A 219 18.54 3.86 19.06
C GLN A 219 17.48 4.92 19.42
N LEU A 220 16.27 4.50 19.79
CA LEU A 220 15.16 5.40 20.11
C LEU A 220 15.45 6.31 21.31
N ARG A 221 16.08 5.74 22.35
CA ARG A 221 16.47 6.49 23.55
C ARG A 221 17.50 7.58 23.22
N ARG A 222 18.47 7.27 22.35
CA ARG A 222 19.48 8.24 21.89
C ARG A 222 18.85 9.41 21.14
N TYR A 223 17.80 9.18 20.36
CA TYR A 223 17.11 10.26 19.64
C TYR A 223 16.36 11.19 20.58
N SER A 224 15.63 10.64 21.55
CA SER A 224 14.95 11.45 22.57
C SER A 224 15.96 12.31 23.35
N GLU A 225 17.11 11.75 23.72
CA GLU A 225 18.18 12.49 24.42
C GLU A 225 18.81 13.57 23.51
N ALA A 226 19.05 13.27 22.23
CA ALA A 226 19.57 14.26 21.29
C ALA A 226 18.63 15.46 21.10
N VAL A 227 17.31 15.24 21.06
CA VAL A 227 16.31 16.31 20.99
C VAL A 227 16.25 17.09 22.31
N LYS A 228 16.37 16.41 23.45
CA LYS A 228 16.42 17.05 24.78
C LYS A 228 17.65 17.94 24.95
N ILE A 229 18.81 17.52 24.44
CA ILE A 229 20.04 18.32 24.41
C ILE A 229 19.85 19.55 23.53
N ARG A 230 19.20 19.41 22.37
CA ARG A 230 18.92 20.54 21.47
C ARG A 230 18.03 21.58 22.13
N ASN A 231 16.96 21.15 22.79
CA ASN A 231 16.13 22.05 23.58
C ASN A 231 15.39 21.31 24.71
N PRO A 232 15.81 21.48 25.98
CA PRO A 232 15.20 20.77 27.10
C PRO A 232 13.81 21.29 27.47
N LYS A 233 13.36 22.42 26.89
CA LYS A 233 12.02 22.97 27.12
C LYS A 233 10.96 22.38 26.19
N TRP A 234 11.36 21.65 25.14
CA TRP A 234 10.39 21.04 24.23
C TRP A 234 9.67 19.88 24.88
N ILE A 235 8.35 19.85 24.71
CA ILE A 235 7.52 18.69 25.06
C ILE A 235 7.66 17.69 23.92
N GLN A 236 8.25 16.52 24.20
CA GLN A 236 8.48 15.50 23.18
C GLN A 236 7.24 14.63 22.99
N LEU A 237 6.89 14.39 21.72
CA LEU A 237 5.77 13.56 21.28
C LEU A 237 6.33 12.45 20.36
N PRO A 238 7.06 11.48 20.91
CA PRO A 238 7.74 10.46 20.12
C PRO A 238 6.80 9.35 19.64
N ILE A 239 6.78 9.12 18.33
CA ILE A 239 6.08 8.01 17.70
C ILE A 239 7.03 7.11 16.92
N TYR A 240 6.74 5.82 16.92
CA TYR A 240 7.40 4.83 16.09
C TYR A 240 6.39 4.39 15.03
N TYR A 241 6.53 4.93 13.81
CA TYR A 241 5.61 4.66 12.72
C TYR A 241 6.05 3.43 11.95
N LYS A 242 5.17 2.42 11.84
CA LYS A 242 5.47 1.22 11.07
C LYS A 242 4.29 0.75 10.23
N ILE A 243 4.54 0.55 8.94
CA ILE A 243 3.52 0.07 7.99
C ILE A 243 3.36 -1.44 7.96
N ALA A 244 4.39 -2.22 8.34
CA ALA A 244 4.29 -3.66 8.47
C ALA A 244 3.95 -4.05 9.92
N ASP A 245 3.23 -5.16 10.08
CA ASP A 245 2.91 -5.66 11.41
C ASP A 245 4.16 -6.21 12.12
N GLN A 246 4.14 -6.19 13.44
CA GLN A 246 5.23 -6.69 14.27
C GLN A 246 4.66 -7.38 15.51
N SER A 247 5.28 -8.50 15.89
CA SER A 247 4.82 -9.30 17.02
C SER A 247 4.75 -8.57 18.36
N HIS A 248 5.67 -7.65 18.66
CA HIS A 248 5.52 -6.83 19.87
C HIS A 248 6.25 -5.50 19.73
N TYR A 249 5.79 -4.49 20.46
CA TYR A 249 6.41 -3.17 20.51
C TYR A 249 7.06 -2.86 21.86
N LYS A 250 7.34 -3.90 22.68
CA LYS A 250 7.91 -3.73 24.03
C LYS A 250 9.14 -2.81 24.06
N SER A 251 10.13 -3.04 23.19
CA SER A 251 11.33 -2.19 23.12
C SER A 251 11.04 -0.73 22.74
N VAL A 252 9.97 -0.48 21.98
CA VAL A 252 9.52 0.85 21.58
C VAL A 252 8.86 1.55 22.77
N ILE A 253 7.97 0.84 23.47
CA ILE A 253 7.27 1.34 24.65
C ILE A 253 8.26 1.59 25.80
N ASP A 254 9.22 0.67 26.02
CA ASP A 254 10.29 0.81 27.01
C ASP A 254 11.24 1.98 26.69
N ALA A 255 11.24 2.45 25.44
CA ALA A 255 11.95 3.65 24.99
C ALA A 255 11.07 4.92 25.05
N HIS A 256 9.84 4.83 25.58
CA HIS A 256 8.85 5.90 25.67
C HIS A 256 8.32 6.41 24.33
N TYR A 257 8.43 5.62 23.26
CA TYR A 257 7.81 5.91 21.98
C TYR A 257 6.42 5.28 21.91
N PHE A 258 5.48 5.96 21.27
CA PHE A 258 4.17 5.41 20.99
C PHE A 258 4.17 4.62 19.66
N PRO A 259 3.75 3.33 19.64
CA PRO A 259 3.62 2.57 18.40
C PRO A 259 2.49 3.12 17.53
N PHE A 260 2.85 3.76 16.42
CA PHE A 260 1.91 4.27 15.43
C PHE A 260 1.81 3.26 14.28
N THR A 261 0.69 2.54 14.20
CA THR A 261 0.53 1.41 13.26
C THR A 261 -0.06 1.85 11.91
N ARG A 262 0.05 0.97 10.90
CA ARG A 262 -0.65 1.11 9.61
C ARG A 262 -2.13 1.42 9.79
N GLU A 263 -2.81 0.74 10.72
CA GLU A 263 -4.25 0.94 10.98
C GLU A 263 -4.56 2.40 11.37
N ARG A 264 -3.73 3.00 12.25
CA ARG A 264 -3.88 4.40 12.66
C ARG A 264 -3.66 5.36 11.49
N MET A 265 -2.64 5.11 10.66
CA MET A 265 -2.42 5.92 9.47
C MET A 265 -3.58 5.80 8.49
N LEU A 266 -4.08 4.59 8.24
CA LEU A 266 -5.26 4.37 7.39
C LEU A 266 -6.49 5.11 7.91
N GLN A 267 -6.69 5.21 9.23
CA GLN A 267 -7.78 6.02 9.79
C GLN A 267 -7.66 7.50 9.42
N VAL A 268 -6.45 8.07 9.47
CA VAL A 268 -6.17 9.45 9.05
C VAL A 268 -6.43 9.61 7.55
N LEU A 269 -5.85 8.74 6.74
CA LEU A 269 -5.89 8.86 5.28
C LEU A 269 -7.30 8.64 4.72
N ARG A 270 -8.02 7.61 5.19
CA ARG A 270 -9.41 7.34 4.79
C ARG A 270 -10.33 8.49 5.18
N ARG A 271 -10.12 9.10 6.35
CA ARG A 271 -10.88 10.27 6.78
C ARG A 271 -10.59 11.47 5.89
N GLY A 272 -9.32 11.73 5.56
CA GLY A 272 -8.92 12.79 4.63
C GLY A 272 -9.57 12.62 3.26
N HIS A 273 -9.49 11.41 2.68
CA HIS A 273 -10.15 11.09 1.41
C HIS A 273 -11.67 11.32 1.48
N LYS A 274 -12.33 10.79 2.52
CA LYS A 274 -13.77 11.02 2.75
C LYS A 274 -14.13 12.51 2.89
N ASN A 275 -13.21 13.31 3.41
CA ASN A 275 -13.38 14.76 3.59
C ASN A 275 -12.95 15.57 2.36
N GLY A 276 -12.72 14.93 1.21
CA GLY A 276 -12.49 15.59 -0.07
C GLY A 276 -11.03 15.85 -0.43
N VAL A 277 -10.06 15.14 0.17
CA VAL A 277 -8.68 15.16 -0.33
C VAL A 277 -8.62 14.42 -1.67
N THR A 278 -8.22 15.13 -2.72
CA THR A 278 -8.07 14.60 -4.09
C THR A 278 -6.63 14.61 -4.61
N HIS A 279 -5.66 14.97 -3.77
CA HIS A 279 -4.27 15.14 -4.19
C HIS A 279 -3.61 13.77 -4.47
N ASP A 280 -3.01 13.59 -5.64
CA ASP A 280 -2.48 12.29 -6.10
C ASP A 280 -1.47 11.66 -5.13
N VAL A 281 -0.47 12.42 -4.64
CA VAL A 281 0.47 11.92 -3.63
C VAL A 281 -0.22 11.36 -2.38
N PHE A 282 -1.31 11.98 -1.93
CA PHE A 282 -2.09 11.49 -0.79
C PHE A 282 -2.83 10.19 -1.14
N LEU A 283 -3.54 10.19 -2.26
CA LEU A 283 -4.34 9.06 -2.71
C LEU A 283 -3.48 7.86 -3.06
N ASP A 284 -2.29 8.10 -3.62
CA ASP A 284 -1.33 7.06 -3.93
C ASP A 284 -0.82 6.39 -2.66
N TYR A 285 -0.48 7.17 -1.63
CA TYR A 285 -0.04 6.62 -0.34
C TYR A 285 -1.17 5.85 0.36
N LEU A 286 -2.39 6.39 0.35
CA LEU A 286 -3.58 5.70 0.86
C LEU A 286 -3.78 4.36 0.15
N THR A 287 -3.81 4.37 -1.18
CA THR A 287 -4.00 3.16 -2.01
C THR A 287 -2.92 2.12 -1.72
N ARG A 288 -1.67 2.56 -1.55
CA ARG A 288 -0.56 1.67 -1.19
C ARG A 288 -0.77 1.00 0.17
N LEU A 289 -1.18 1.76 1.19
CA LEU A 289 -1.43 1.19 2.52
C LEU A 289 -2.67 0.30 2.55
N GLU A 290 -3.71 0.62 1.79
CA GLU A 290 -4.91 -0.23 1.66
C GLU A 290 -4.59 -1.55 0.97
N TRP A 291 -3.80 -1.51 -0.12
CA TRP A 291 -3.31 -2.73 -0.76
C TRP A 291 -2.54 -3.61 0.24
N LEU A 292 -1.64 -3.01 1.03
CA LEU A 292 -0.86 -3.75 2.02
C LEU A 292 -1.79 -4.37 3.08
N ASP A 293 -2.75 -3.60 3.59
CA ASP A 293 -3.74 -4.05 4.57
C ASP A 293 -4.55 -5.25 4.05
N GLU A 294 -4.91 -5.24 2.77
CA GLU A 294 -5.57 -6.38 2.12
C GLU A 294 -4.66 -7.60 1.98
N GLN A 295 -3.36 -7.45 1.69
CA GLN A 295 -2.42 -8.58 1.68
C GLN A 295 -2.35 -9.26 3.05
N TYR A 296 -2.33 -8.49 4.14
CA TYR A 296 -2.36 -9.03 5.49
C TYR A 296 -3.70 -9.68 5.83
N LYS A 297 -4.81 -9.29 5.20
CA LYS A 297 -6.13 -9.91 5.40
C LYS A 297 -6.39 -11.10 4.49
N ALA A 298 -5.54 -11.34 3.49
CA ALA A 298 -5.71 -12.39 2.49
C ALA A 298 -5.91 -13.78 3.10
N PHE A 299 -5.33 -14.05 4.27
CA PHE A 299 -5.54 -15.32 4.98
C PHE A 299 -7.02 -15.65 5.25
N LYS A 300 -7.89 -14.64 5.31
CA LYS A 300 -9.33 -14.80 5.57
C LYS A 300 -10.11 -15.34 4.37
N TYR A 301 -9.57 -15.20 3.16
CA TYR A 301 -10.30 -15.52 1.93
C TYR A 301 -9.50 -16.32 0.89
N MET A 302 -8.18 -16.44 1.05
CA MET A 302 -7.32 -17.26 0.19
C MET A 302 -7.10 -18.65 0.80
N PRO A 303 -6.99 -19.72 -0.02
CA PRO A 303 -6.58 -21.04 0.45
C PRO A 303 -5.20 -21.00 1.13
N VAL A 304 -5.01 -21.82 2.17
CA VAL A 304 -3.75 -21.81 2.98
C VAL A 304 -2.51 -22.08 2.12
N GLN A 305 -2.63 -22.87 1.04
CA GLN A 305 -1.52 -23.18 0.14
C GLN A 305 -1.07 -21.98 -0.72
N GLU A 306 -1.92 -20.95 -0.85
CA GLU A 306 -1.66 -19.74 -1.63
C GLU A 306 -1.19 -18.57 -0.77
N TRP A 307 -1.05 -18.78 0.55
CA TRP A 307 -0.62 -17.73 1.47
C TRP A 307 0.84 -17.34 1.22
N ASP A 308 1.03 -16.03 1.05
CA ASP A 308 2.34 -15.42 1.01
C ASP A 308 2.80 -14.99 2.41
N SER A 309 3.92 -14.26 2.46
CA SER A 309 4.45 -13.74 3.72
C SER A 309 3.50 -12.80 4.46
N PHE A 310 2.65 -12.05 3.77
CA PHE A 310 1.72 -11.11 4.40
C PHE A 310 0.53 -11.84 5.01
N ALA A 311 -0.04 -12.79 4.28
CA ALA A 311 -1.14 -13.63 4.77
C ALA A 311 -0.73 -14.41 6.03
N TRP A 312 0.47 -15.00 6.07
CA TRP A 312 0.98 -15.67 7.27
C TRP A 312 1.09 -14.74 8.48
N GLN A 313 1.61 -13.53 8.28
CA GLN A 313 1.72 -12.55 9.37
C GLN A 313 0.33 -12.13 9.87
N GLY A 314 -0.62 -11.88 8.98
CA GLY A 314 -1.99 -11.54 9.36
C GLY A 314 -2.68 -12.65 10.16
N PHE A 315 -2.51 -13.91 9.75
CA PHE A 315 -2.99 -15.06 10.52
C PHE A 315 -2.37 -15.11 11.91
N TYR A 316 -1.06 -14.86 12.04
CA TYR A 316 -0.37 -14.85 13.32
C TYR A 316 -0.72 -13.67 14.21
N VAL A 317 -1.08 -12.51 13.65
CA VAL A 317 -1.65 -11.39 14.41
C VAL A 317 -2.97 -11.80 15.07
N GLU A 318 -3.84 -12.55 14.38
CA GLU A 318 -5.06 -13.09 14.99
C GLU A 318 -4.76 -14.14 16.07
N LEU A 319 -3.83 -15.07 15.81
CA LEU A 319 -3.43 -16.05 16.83
C LEU A 319 -2.87 -15.38 18.09
N GLN A 320 -2.14 -14.27 17.93
CA GLN A 320 -1.55 -13.54 19.06
C GLN A 320 -2.59 -12.90 20.00
N LYS A 321 -3.85 -12.75 19.55
CA LYS A 321 -4.94 -12.30 20.42
C LYS A 321 -5.41 -13.42 21.36
N GLU A 322 -5.19 -14.67 20.97
CA GLU A 322 -5.66 -15.86 21.67
C GLU A 322 -4.57 -16.55 22.50
N PHE A 323 -3.30 -16.38 22.10
CA PHE A 323 -2.13 -17.00 22.72
C PHE A 323 -1.09 -15.93 23.07
N ASP A 324 -0.52 -15.99 24.28
CA ASP A 324 0.62 -15.15 24.68
C ASP A 324 1.90 -15.62 23.98
N GLY A 325 2.00 -15.28 22.70
CA GLY A 325 3.03 -15.74 21.80
C GLY A 325 3.75 -14.62 21.06
N HIS A 326 4.76 -15.02 20.30
CA HIS A 326 5.51 -14.18 19.41
C HIS A 326 5.59 -14.82 18.04
N TRP A 327 5.70 -14.00 17.01
CA TRP A 327 5.91 -14.47 15.64
C TRP A 327 7.02 -13.70 14.94
N GLY A 328 7.53 -14.32 13.89
CA GLY A 328 8.62 -13.78 13.11
C GLY A 328 9.12 -14.76 12.04
N TYR A 329 9.98 -14.24 11.18
CA TYR A 329 10.63 -15.04 10.16
C TYR A 329 11.81 -15.82 10.74
N VAL A 330 11.82 -17.13 10.50
CA VAL A 330 12.88 -18.06 10.93
C VAL A 330 13.71 -18.43 9.70
N SER A 331 14.90 -17.86 9.58
CA SER A 331 15.81 -18.15 8.46
C SER A 331 16.37 -19.56 8.54
N ASN A 332 16.48 -20.23 7.40
CA ASN A 332 17.13 -21.52 7.26
C ASN A 332 17.77 -21.65 5.87
N ARG A 333 18.60 -22.68 5.66
CA ARG A 333 19.32 -22.91 4.37
C ARG A 333 18.41 -23.12 3.15
N LYS A 334 17.10 -23.31 3.35
CA LYS A 334 16.10 -23.54 2.31
C LYS A 334 15.20 -22.33 2.05
N GLY A 335 15.52 -21.16 2.60
CA GLY A 335 14.71 -19.95 2.40
C GLY A 335 13.71 -19.67 3.52
N GLY A 336 13.92 -20.22 4.72
CA GLY A 336 13.19 -19.85 5.94
C GLY A 336 11.70 -20.21 5.95
N PHE A 337 10.97 -19.68 6.94
CA PHE A 337 9.50 -19.71 7.05
C PHE A 337 9.03 -18.68 8.08
N TRP A 338 7.75 -18.30 8.03
CA TRP A 338 7.12 -17.53 9.11
C TRP A 338 6.63 -18.48 10.21
N GLY A 339 7.03 -18.23 11.45
CA GLY A 339 6.61 -19.03 12.60
C GLY A 339 5.90 -18.21 13.68
N PHE A 340 5.05 -18.88 14.44
CA PHE A 340 4.44 -18.38 15.67
C PHE A 340 4.83 -19.31 16.82
N TRP A 341 5.33 -18.78 17.94
CA TRP A 341 5.76 -19.58 19.08
C TRP A 341 5.26 -18.99 20.40
N TRP A 342 4.87 -19.87 21.31
CA TRP A 342 4.34 -19.52 22.63
C TRP A 342 4.67 -20.64 23.61
N MET A 343 4.61 -20.31 24.90
CA MET A 343 4.86 -21.27 25.97
C MET A 343 3.55 -21.47 26.75
N PRO A 344 2.94 -22.66 26.70
CA PRO A 344 1.77 -22.93 27.51
C PRO A 344 2.08 -22.84 29.01
N GLU A 345 1.14 -22.30 29.80
CA GLU A 345 1.35 -22.07 31.24
C GLU A 345 1.66 -23.35 32.03
N ASN A 346 1.05 -24.48 31.64
CA ASN A 346 1.13 -25.75 32.36
C ASN A 346 2.00 -26.80 31.66
N PHE A 347 2.80 -26.39 30.66
CA PHE A 347 3.55 -27.34 29.85
C PHE A 347 4.49 -28.22 30.68
N ILE A 348 4.55 -29.52 30.33
CA ILE A 348 5.29 -30.58 31.04
C ILE A 348 6.70 -30.14 31.45
N ASP A 349 7.38 -29.38 30.60
CA ASP A 349 8.73 -28.88 30.87
C ASP A 349 8.83 -27.40 30.45
N ARG A 350 9.27 -26.53 31.37
CA ARG A 350 9.45 -25.08 31.14
C ARG A 350 10.57 -24.75 30.16
N SER A 351 11.43 -25.71 29.83
CA SER A 351 12.42 -25.58 28.76
C SER A 351 11.85 -25.85 27.37
N CYS A 352 10.57 -26.26 27.30
CA CYS A 352 9.85 -26.45 26.06
C CYS A 352 8.88 -25.32 25.72
N TYR A 353 8.65 -25.16 24.42
CA TYR A 353 7.64 -24.25 23.89
C TYR A 353 7.04 -24.83 22.61
N LEU A 354 5.86 -24.33 22.23
CA LEU A 354 5.20 -24.68 20.98
C LEU A 354 5.60 -23.71 19.88
N GLN A 355 5.84 -24.24 18.68
CA GLN A 355 6.14 -23.44 17.50
C GLN A 355 5.32 -23.94 16.33
N LEU A 356 4.41 -23.11 15.86
CA LEU A 356 3.71 -23.29 14.60
C LEU A 356 4.64 -22.84 13.47
N GLU A 357 5.14 -23.82 12.70
CA GLU A 357 5.89 -23.64 11.46
C GLU A 357 4.90 -23.80 10.30
N GLU A 358 4.19 -22.72 9.95
CA GLU A 358 3.11 -22.74 8.95
C GLU A 358 2.05 -23.80 9.32
N ASN A 359 1.83 -24.83 8.50
CA ASN A 359 0.85 -25.89 8.80
C ASN A 359 1.41 -27.04 9.67
N ARG A 360 2.53 -26.82 10.36
CA ARG A 360 3.18 -27.83 11.20
C ARG A 360 3.40 -27.31 12.60
N LEU A 361 2.73 -27.92 13.58
CA LEU A 361 2.99 -27.64 15.00
C LEU A 361 4.20 -28.45 15.47
N CYS A 362 5.14 -27.79 16.13
CA CYS A 362 6.37 -28.38 16.65
C CYS A 362 6.47 -28.15 18.16
N VAL A 363 6.91 -29.17 18.89
CA VAL A 363 7.40 -29.00 20.28
C VAL A 363 8.89 -28.76 20.21
N LYS A 364 9.32 -27.61 20.71
CA LYS A 364 10.71 -27.17 20.75
C LYS A 364 11.26 -27.34 22.15
N LEU A 365 12.51 -27.78 22.25
CA LEU A 365 13.28 -27.84 23.48
C LEU A 365 14.46 -26.87 23.38
N THR A 366 14.64 -26.06 24.43
CA THR A 366 15.75 -25.10 24.54
C THR A 366 16.92 -25.75 25.28
N ALA A 367 18.10 -25.69 24.68
CA ALA A 367 19.31 -26.36 25.14
C ALA A 367 20.13 -25.48 26.11
N ALA A 368 19.54 -25.04 27.22
CA ALA A 368 20.22 -24.17 28.18
C ALA A 368 21.38 -24.91 28.88
N ASP A 369 22.61 -24.74 28.39
CA ASP A 369 23.89 -25.20 28.97
C ASP A 369 23.92 -26.60 29.60
N GLU A 370 23.09 -27.53 29.12
CA GLU A 370 22.99 -28.87 29.68
C GLU A 370 24.06 -29.81 29.13
N VAL A 371 24.74 -30.49 30.05
CA VAL A 371 25.80 -31.47 29.77
C VAL A 371 25.25 -32.71 29.03
N ASP A 372 23.97 -33.07 29.22
CA ASP A 372 23.32 -34.26 28.64
C ASP A 372 22.01 -33.96 27.88
N LEU A 373 22.05 -32.94 27.02
CA LEU A 373 20.90 -32.47 26.23
C LEU A 373 20.12 -33.58 25.48
N LEU A 374 20.82 -34.59 24.97
CA LEU A 374 20.20 -35.70 24.23
C LEU A 374 19.39 -36.64 25.15
N GLU A 375 19.84 -36.86 26.37
CA GLU A 375 19.12 -37.66 27.34
C GLU A 375 17.85 -36.94 27.79
N LYS A 376 17.97 -35.65 28.15
CA LYS A 376 16.81 -34.82 28.44
C LYS A 376 15.82 -34.80 27.28
N ALA A 377 16.29 -34.60 26.05
CA ALA A 377 15.42 -34.60 24.87
C ALA A 377 14.63 -35.90 24.71
N ARG A 378 15.23 -37.06 25.02
CA ARG A 378 14.54 -38.37 24.97
C ARG A 378 13.51 -38.51 26.09
N THR A 379 13.85 -38.05 27.30
CA THR A 379 12.94 -38.08 28.46
C THR A 379 11.73 -37.19 28.20
N VAL A 380 11.96 -35.93 27.81
CA VAL A 380 10.88 -34.97 27.50
C VAL A 380 10.04 -35.45 26.32
N LEU A 381 10.66 -35.97 25.26
CA LEU A 381 9.95 -36.56 24.12
C LEU A 381 8.99 -37.67 24.56
N SER A 382 9.45 -38.57 25.44
CA SER A 382 8.62 -39.68 25.92
C SER A 382 7.40 -39.17 26.68
N SER A 383 7.58 -38.19 27.57
CA SER A 383 6.47 -37.55 28.29
C SER A 383 5.48 -36.84 27.35
N VAL A 384 6.00 -36.09 26.37
CA VAL A 384 5.17 -35.40 25.37
C VAL A 384 4.35 -36.38 24.52
N LEU A 385 4.94 -37.50 24.09
CA LEU A 385 4.22 -38.52 23.31
C LEU A 385 3.15 -39.23 24.15
N ALA A 386 3.44 -39.56 25.41
CA ALA A 386 2.48 -40.19 26.30
C ALA A 386 1.25 -39.29 26.54
N GLU A 387 1.45 -38.01 26.82
CA GLU A 387 0.33 -37.07 27.02
C GLU A 387 -0.42 -36.81 25.71
N ALA A 388 0.28 -36.72 24.58
CA ALA A 388 -0.36 -36.59 23.28
C ALA A 388 -1.21 -37.81 22.92
N GLU A 389 -0.76 -39.03 23.24
CA GLU A 389 -1.52 -40.27 23.02
C GLU A 389 -2.78 -40.30 23.88
N LYS A 390 -2.67 -39.99 25.18
CA LYS A 390 -3.81 -39.87 26.10
C LYS A 390 -4.87 -38.89 25.61
N LYS A 391 -4.47 -37.83 24.93
CA LYS A 391 -5.36 -36.80 24.36
C LYS A 391 -5.72 -37.01 22.89
N GLY A 392 -5.24 -38.09 22.25
CA GLY A 392 -5.52 -38.39 20.84
C GLY A 392 -4.94 -37.37 19.85
N LEU A 393 -3.82 -36.73 20.18
CA LEU A 393 -3.30 -35.57 19.44
C LEU A 393 -2.34 -35.91 18.28
N LEU A 394 -2.19 -37.18 17.90
CA LEU A 394 -1.44 -37.63 16.70
C LEU A 394 -0.01 -37.05 16.55
N MET A 395 0.67 -36.83 17.68
CA MET A 395 2.03 -36.29 17.71
C MET A 395 3.06 -37.31 17.18
N ARG A 396 4.05 -36.84 16.43
CA ARG A 396 5.08 -37.69 15.79
C ARG A 396 6.48 -37.33 16.26
N LYS A 397 7.33 -38.34 16.44
CA LYS A 397 8.78 -38.13 16.62
C LYS A 397 9.45 -37.71 15.30
N PRO A 398 10.47 -36.83 15.33
CA PRO A 398 11.26 -36.48 14.17
C PRO A 398 12.11 -37.68 13.71
N LYS A 399 12.49 -37.69 12.42
CA LYS A 399 13.36 -38.76 11.86
C LYS A 399 14.70 -38.85 12.57
N GLN A 400 15.26 -37.72 12.98
CA GLN A 400 16.51 -37.61 13.71
C GLN A 400 16.40 -36.44 14.71
N LEU A 401 16.87 -36.65 15.94
CA LEU A 401 17.09 -35.57 16.90
C LEU A 401 18.41 -34.88 16.53
N ARG A 402 18.35 -33.58 16.25
CA ARG A 402 19.53 -32.77 15.94
C ARG A 402 19.80 -31.84 17.10
N THR A 403 21.07 -31.76 17.51
CA THR A 403 21.52 -30.88 18.57
C THR A 403 21.76 -29.47 18.05
N GLY A 404 21.42 -28.48 18.87
CA GLY A 404 21.51 -27.06 18.57
C GLY A 404 20.92 -26.27 19.74
N LYS A 405 21.03 -24.94 19.70
CA LYS A 405 20.45 -24.05 20.74
C LYS A 405 18.97 -24.32 21.01
N THR A 406 18.25 -24.69 19.96
CA THR A 406 16.87 -25.13 20.00
C THR A 406 16.70 -26.34 19.11
N MET A 407 15.93 -27.33 19.55
CA MET A 407 15.64 -28.53 18.77
C MET A 407 14.16 -28.86 18.72
N THR A 408 13.70 -29.39 17.58
CA THR A 408 12.36 -29.98 17.46
C THR A 408 12.40 -31.39 18.02
N ILE A 409 11.68 -31.65 19.11
CA ILE A 409 11.61 -33.00 19.71
C ILE A 409 10.37 -33.76 19.25
N ALA A 410 9.28 -33.06 18.92
CA ALA A 410 8.05 -33.67 18.41
C ALA A 410 7.35 -32.73 17.42
N HIS A 411 6.50 -33.25 16.55
CA HIS A 411 5.70 -32.46 15.60
C HIS A 411 4.38 -33.11 15.20
N ARG A 412 3.38 -32.28 14.87
CA ARG A 412 2.13 -32.66 14.21
C ARG A 412 1.97 -31.84 12.91
N PRO A 413 1.97 -32.49 11.74
CA PRO A 413 1.61 -31.83 10.48
C PRO A 413 0.09 -31.67 10.35
N GLY A 414 -0.36 -30.71 9.54
CA GLY A 414 -1.77 -30.53 9.19
C GLY A 414 -2.62 -30.05 10.37
N ILE A 415 -2.09 -29.10 11.15
CA ILE A 415 -2.80 -28.58 12.33
C ILE A 415 -3.85 -27.53 11.96
N ILE A 416 -3.64 -26.80 10.85
CA ILE A 416 -4.58 -25.77 10.39
C ILE A 416 -5.82 -26.44 9.83
N GLN A 417 -6.98 -26.07 10.39
CA GLN A 417 -8.28 -26.55 9.94
C GLN A 417 -8.77 -25.66 8.81
N THR A 418 -9.36 -26.27 7.79
CA THR A 418 -9.87 -25.57 6.60
C THR A 418 -11.31 -25.96 6.31
N ILE A 419 -12.06 -25.06 5.67
CA ILE A 419 -13.37 -25.36 5.08
C ILE A 419 -13.20 -25.95 3.66
N GLU A 420 -14.29 -26.31 2.99
CA GLU A 420 -14.28 -27.08 1.72
C GLU A 420 -13.42 -26.47 0.59
N ASN A 421 -13.25 -25.15 0.57
CA ASN A 421 -12.45 -24.44 -0.43
C ASN A 421 -10.99 -24.18 -0.01
N GLY A 422 -10.53 -24.78 1.09
CA GLY A 422 -9.14 -24.66 1.57
C GLY A 422 -8.83 -23.38 2.34
N ILE A 423 -9.83 -22.51 2.56
CA ILE A 423 -9.70 -21.32 3.43
C ILE A 423 -9.63 -21.78 4.89
N VAL A 424 -8.85 -21.09 5.71
CA VAL A 424 -8.72 -21.38 7.14
C VAL A 424 -10.04 -21.23 7.88
N ASP A 425 -10.37 -22.23 8.68
CA ASP A 425 -11.37 -22.14 9.74
C ASP A 425 -10.64 -21.70 11.01
N LEU A 426 -10.64 -20.37 11.27
CA LEU A 426 -9.83 -19.78 12.33
C LEU A 426 -10.25 -20.31 13.71
N GLU A 427 -11.55 -20.39 13.99
CA GLU A 427 -12.07 -20.87 15.27
C GLU A 427 -11.72 -22.34 15.51
N LYS A 428 -11.93 -23.22 14.51
CA LYS A 428 -11.52 -24.62 14.64
C LYS A 428 -10.01 -24.77 14.77
N THR A 429 -9.23 -23.95 14.08
CA THR A 429 -7.77 -23.96 14.18
C THR A 429 -7.31 -23.55 15.57
N ILE A 430 -7.84 -22.47 16.14
CA ILE A 430 -7.56 -22.05 17.53
C ILE A 430 -7.99 -23.16 18.50
N GLY A 431 -9.16 -23.76 18.31
CA GLY A 431 -9.64 -24.89 19.11
C GLY A 431 -8.68 -26.10 19.05
N GLU A 432 -8.14 -26.43 17.88
CA GLU A 432 -7.13 -27.46 17.72
C GLU A 432 -5.80 -27.11 18.40
N LEU A 433 -5.38 -25.85 18.38
CA LEU A 433 -4.16 -25.37 19.03
C LEU A 433 -4.30 -25.35 20.57
N ARG A 434 -5.47 -24.98 21.10
CA ARG A 434 -5.75 -24.99 22.55
C ARG A 434 -5.67 -26.38 23.18
N LYS A 435 -5.91 -27.44 22.41
CA LYS A 435 -5.73 -28.83 22.88
C LYS A 435 -4.29 -29.14 23.30
N TRP A 436 -3.34 -28.27 22.99
CA TRP A 436 -1.92 -28.39 23.33
C TRP A 436 -1.50 -27.52 24.51
N GLU A 437 -2.40 -26.73 25.10
CA GLU A 437 -2.14 -25.89 26.26
C GLU A 437 -2.36 -26.62 27.58
N TRP A 438 -1.63 -27.71 27.77
CA TRP A 438 -1.75 -28.54 28.96
C TRP A 438 -0.51 -28.57 29.81
#